data_AF-A0A9X1IQ80-F1
#
_entry.id   AF-A0A9X1IQ80-F1
#
_cell.length_a   1.000
_cell.length_b   1.000
_cell.length_c   1.000
_cell.angle_alpha   90.00
_cell.angle_beta   90.00
_cell.angle_gamma   90.00
#
_symmetry.space_group_name_H-M   'P 1'
#
loop_
_entity.id
_entity.type
_entity.pdbx_description
1 polymer ?
#
loop_
_entity_poly.entity_id
_entity_poly.type
_entity_poly.pdbx_seq_one_letter_code
_entity_poly.pdbx_strand_id
1 'polypeptide(L)'
;MAQEQRPRGSEVTGALIGWERRGSRHGVVMTLQIVENAAQYQDHRYHRVSVALNDRQLRSMARDLARAARSRGLDLRARPPLRARIWTRLKSLVMK
;
A
#
# COMPACT_ATOMS: atom_id res chain seq x y z
N MET A 1 -20.67 -14.47 30.83
CA MET A 1 -19.44 -13.65 30.96
C MET A 1 -18.67 -13.75 29.66
N ALA A 2 -18.75 -12.72 28.82
CA ALA A 2 -18.10 -12.72 27.51
C ALA A 2 -16.61 -12.44 27.70
N GLN A 3 -15.77 -13.44 27.42
CA GLN A 3 -14.33 -13.25 27.34
C GLN A 3 -14.03 -12.33 26.16
N GLU A 4 -13.66 -11.09 26.48
CA GLU A 4 -13.11 -10.13 25.55
C GLU A 4 -11.74 -10.68 25.08
N GLN A 5 -11.78 -11.42 23.97
CA GLN A 5 -10.60 -11.93 23.29
C GLN A 5 -9.80 -10.74 22.77
N ARG A 6 -8.90 -10.22 23.61
CA ARG A 6 -7.81 -9.35 23.15
C ARG A 6 -7.03 -10.14 22.10
N PRO A 7 -6.94 -9.69 20.84
CA PRO A 7 -6.11 -10.38 19.87
C PRO A 7 -4.65 -10.23 20.33
N ARG A 8 -4.07 -11.31 20.88
CA ARG A 8 -2.63 -11.55 20.82
C ARG A 8 -2.26 -11.31 19.36
N GLY A 9 -1.26 -10.48 19.07
CA GLY A 9 -0.88 -10.07 17.72
C GLY A 9 -0.92 -11.25 16.76
N SER A 10 -2.08 -11.43 16.13
CA SER A 10 -2.37 -12.57 15.28
C SER A 10 -1.77 -12.19 13.95
N GLU A 11 -0.83 -12.99 13.48
CA GLU A 11 -0.24 -12.84 12.16
C GLU A 11 -1.36 -12.96 11.13
N VAL A 12 -1.94 -11.82 10.71
CA VAL A 12 -3.01 -11.78 9.72
C VAL A 12 -2.37 -12.03 8.37
N THR A 13 -2.60 -13.22 7.82
CA THR A 13 -2.07 -13.63 6.51
C THR A 13 -3.23 -13.80 5.54
N GLY A 14 -3.14 -13.17 4.37
CA GLY A 14 -4.21 -13.27 3.36
C GLY A 14 -3.97 -12.38 2.15
N ALA A 15 -4.96 -12.32 1.28
CA ALA A 15 -4.96 -11.43 0.12
C ALA A 15 -5.35 -10.01 0.54
N LEU A 16 -4.54 -9.02 0.14
CA LEU A 16 -4.87 -7.61 0.28
C LEU A 16 -5.91 -7.23 -0.77
N ILE A 17 -7.09 -6.82 -0.34
CA ILE A 17 -8.20 -6.44 -1.24
C ILE A 17 -8.38 -4.93 -1.35
N GLY A 18 -7.89 -4.18 -0.36
CA GLY A 18 -8.09 -2.75 -0.28
C GLY A 18 -7.12 -2.10 0.68
N TRP A 19 -6.87 -0.82 0.45
CA TRP A 19 -6.08 -0.01 1.36
C TRP A 19 -6.57 1.44 1.34
N GLU A 20 -6.43 2.11 2.48
CA GLU A 20 -6.71 3.53 2.64
C GLU A 20 -5.50 4.21 3.26
N ARG A 21 -5.24 5.45 2.84
CA ARG A 21 -4.17 6.29 3.38
C ARG A 21 -4.73 7.58 3.95
N ARG A 22 -4.50 7.82 5.24
CA ARG A 22 -4.82 9.08 5.90
C ARG A 22 -3.55 9.82 6.32
N GLY A 23 -3.42 11.06 5.86
CA GLY A 23 -2.33 11.94 6.30
C GLY A 23 -2.52 12.40 7.74
N SER A 24 -1.41 12.56 8.46
CA SER A 24 -1.36 13.15 9.80
C SER A 24 -0.22 14.17 9.87
N ARG A 25 -0.16 14.96 10.96
CA ARG A 25 0.90 15.96 11.15
C ARG A 25 2.32 15.36 11.16
N HIS A 26 2.47 14.10 11.55
CA HIS A 26 3.77 13.46 11.79
C HIS A 26 4.03 12.24 10.88
N GLY A 27 3.18 11.98 9.90
CA GLY A 27 3.29 10.82 9.02
C GLY A 27 1.95 10.41 8.42
N VAL A 28 1.77 9.10 8.23
CA VAL A 28 0.63 8.51 7.56
C VAL A 28 0.08 7.35 8.37
N VAL A 29 -1.24 7.27 8.49
CA VAL A 29 -1.93 6.06 8.95
C VAL A 29 -2.44 5.33 7.72
N MET A 30 -2.01 4.09 7.54
CA MET A 30 -2.45 3.21 6.46
C MET A 30 -3.34 2.12 7.02
N THR A 31 -4.54 1.98 6.47
CA THR A 31 -5.46 0.90 6.81
C THR A 31 -5.43 -0.12 5.69
N LEU A 32 -5.11 -1.37 6.01
CA LEU A 32 -5.09 -2.49 5.08
C LEU A 32 -6.33 -3.36 5.31
N GLN A 33 -6.98 -3.79 4.23
CA GLN A 33 -8.08 -4.74 4.25
C GLN A 33 -7.59 -6.08 3.69
N ILE A 34 -7.57 -7.10 4.55
CA ILE A 34 -7.04 -8.43 4.25
C ILE A 34 -8.17 -9.45 4.37
N VAL A 35 -8.20 -10.40 3.44
CA VAL A 35 -9.08 -11.59 3.46
C VAL A 35 -8.26 -12.85 3.41
N GLU A 36 -8.62 -13.85 4.19
CA GLU A 36 -7.89 -15.13 4.22
C GLU A 36 -8.35 -16.06 3.10
N ASN A 37 -9.62 -15.96 2.69
CA ASN A 37 -10.22 -16.84 1.69
C ASN A 37 -11.39 -16.18 0.95
N ALA A 38 -11.86 -16.85 -0.11
CA ALA A 38 -12.94 -16.36 -0.96
C ALA A 38 -14.30 -16.26 -0.24
N ALA A 39 -14.58 -17.14 0.73
CA ALA A 39 -15.82 -17.11 1.49
C ALA A 39 -15.90 -15.85 2.36
N GLN A 40 -14.81 -15.50 3.07
CA GLN A 40 -14.72 -14.24 3.81
C GLN A 40 -14.92 -13.02 2.91
N TYR A 41 -14.38 -13.05 1.69
CA TYR A 41 -14.56 -11.98 0.73
C TYR A 41 -16.04 -11.79 0.33
N GLN A 42 -16.75 -12.89 0.04
CA GLN A 42 -18.17 -12.89 -0.30
C GLN A 42 -19.04 -12.42 0.87
N ASP A 43 -18.71 -12.82 2.09
CA ASP A 43 -19.44 -12.42 3.31
C ASP A 43 -19.07 -11.01 3.82
N HIS A 44 -18.24 -10.27 3.08
CA HIS A 44 -17.70 -8.97 3.50
C HIS A 44 -16.99 -8.98 4.87
N ARG A 45 -16.43 -10.12 5.27
CA ARG A 45 -15.69 -10.30 6.52
C ARG A 45 -14.22 -9.99 6.28
N TYR A 46 -13.82 -8.77 6.65
CA TYR A 46 -12.48 -8.24 6.38
C TYR A 46 -11.68 -8.03 7.66
N HIS A 47 -10.41 -8.44 7.64
CA HIS A 47 -9.44 -8.00 8.64
C HIS A 47 -8.99 -6.59 8.30
N ARG A 48 -9.17 -5.65 9.23
CA ARG A 48 -8.68 -4.28 9.10
C ARG A 48 -7.44 -4.10 9.96
N VAL A 49 -6.30 -3.87 9.32
CA VAL A 49 -5.01 -3.66 9.98
C VAL A 49 -4.60 -2.21 9.78
N SER A 50 -4.55 -1.44 10.87
CA SER A 50 -4.12 -0.04 10.86
C SER A 50 -2.66 0.08 11.27
N VAL A 51 -1.84 0.65 10.41
CA VAL A 51 -0.40 0.85 10.64
C VAL A 51 -0.07 2.33 10.58
N ALA A 52 0.48 2.87 11.65
CA ALA A 52 1.04 4.22 11.67
C ALA A 52 2.49 4.17 11.18
N LEU A 53 2.79 4.97 10.16
CA LEU A 53 4.09 5.00 9.50
C LEU A 53 4.56 6.45 9.40
N ASN A 54 5.80 6.71 9.81
CA ASN A 54 6.46 7.94 9.43
C ASN A 54 6.93 7.89 7.97
N ASP A 55 7.37 9.04 7.45
CA ASP A 55 7.81 9.17 6.06
C ASP A 55 8.96 8.22 5.67
N ARG A 56 9.88 7.94 6.59
CA ARG A 56 11.00 7.02 6.36
C ARG A 56 10.49 5.58 6.23
N GLN A 57 9.63 5.15 7.14
CA GLN A 57 9.03 3.82 7.14
C GLN A 57 8.17 3.61 5.89
N LEU A 58 7.35 4.60 5.52
CA LEU A 58 6.53 4.55 4.30
C LEU A 58 7.40 4.39 3.05
N ARG A 59 8.50 5.15 2.93
CA ARG A 59 9.43 5.02 1.79
C ARG A 59 10.13 3.67 1.76
N SER A 60 10.51 3.11 2.91
CA SER A 60 11.12 1.78 2.99
C SER A 60 10.14 0.72 2.51
N MET A 61 8.95 0.70 3.11
CA MET A 61 7.89 -0.26 2.78
C MET A 61 7.50 -0.20 1.30
N ALA A 62 7.34 1.00 0.73
CA ALA A 62 7.04 1.16 -0.70
C ALA A 62 8.15 0.60 -1.60
N ARG A 63 9.43 0.79 -1.22
CA ARG A 63 10.57 0.25 -1.97
C ARG A 63 10.62 -1.26 -1.89
N ASP A 64 10.36 -1.85 -0.73
CA ASP A 64 10.36 -3.30 -0.51
C ASP A 64 9.19 -3.97 -1.25
N LEU A 65 7.99 -3.37 -1.21
CA LEU A 65 6.84 -3.83 -2.00
C LEU A 65 7.11 -3.77 -3.50
N ALA A 66 7.73 -2.68 -3.98
CA ALA A 66 8.09 -2.57 -5.39
C ALA A 66 9.13 -3.64 -5.80
N ARG A 67 10.07 -3.98 -4.93
CA ARG A 67 11.04 -5.05 -5.16
C ARG A 67 10.36 -6.42 -5.21
N ALA A 68 9.47 -6.71 -4.26
CA ALA A 68 8.72 -7.95 -4.18
C ALA A 68 7.71 -8.13 -5.34
N ALA A 69 7.16 -7.03 -5.86
CA ALA A 69 6.32 -7.05 -7.05
C ALA A 69 7.13 -7.39 -8.30
N ARG A 70 8.29 -6.74 -8.50
CA ARG A 70 9.18 -7.05 -9.64
C ARG A 70 9.67 -8.48 -9.63
N SER A 71 10.00 -9.04 -8.46
CA SER A 71 10.41 -10.45 -8.38
C SER A 71 9.29 -11.43 -8.77
N ARG A 72 8.04 -10.99 -8.78
CA ARG A 72 6.87 -11.74 -9.27
C ARG A 72 6.48 -11.37 -10.71
N GLY A 73 7.32 -10.62 -11.43
CA GLY A 73 7.03 -10.18 -12.80
C GLY A 73 6.00 -9.05 -12.89
N LEU A 74 5.61 -8.45 -11.76
CA LEU A 74 4.68 -7.32 -11.73
C LEU A 74 5.46 -6.00 -11.85
N ASP A 75 5.34 -5.32 -13.00
CA ASP A 75 5.90 -3.99 -13.18
C ASP A 75 4.93 -2.92 -12.64
N LEU A 76 5.16 -2.51 -11.39
CA LEU A 76 4.44 -1.39 -10.80
C LEU A 76 4.91 -0.11 -11.49
N ARG A 77 4.16 0.37 -12.49
CA ARG A 77 4.41 1.64 -13.17
C ARG A 77 4.47 2.78 -12.15
N ALA A 78 5.67 3.12 -11.71
CA ALA A 78 5.89 4.32 -10.91
C ALA A 78 5.58 5.53 -11.79
N ARG A 79 4.81 6.48 -11.25
CA ARG A 79 4.54 7.76 -11.92
C ARG A 79 5.90 8.36 -12.36
N PRO A 80 6.05 8.77 -13.64
CA PRO A 80 7.34 9.22 -14.13
C PRO A 80 7.85 10.40 -13.29
N PRO A 81 9.15 10.44 -12.95
CA PRO A 81 9.70 11.49 -12.13
C PRO A 81 9.48 12.85 -12.80
N LEU A 82 9.25 13.91 -12.00
CA LEU A 82 8.93 15.26 -12.49
C LEU A 82 9.89 15.75 -13.58
N ARG A 83 11.18 15.45 -13.44
CA ARG A 83 12.22 15.70 -14.46
C ARG A 83 11.87 15.14 -15.84
N ALA A 84 11.35 13.91 -15.92
CA ALA A 84 10.95 13.29 -17.18
C ALA A 84 9.73 13.98 -17.81
N ARG A 85 8.80 14.53 -17.00
CA ARG A 85 7.66 15.32 -17.48
C ARG A 85 8.06 16.71 -17.99
N ILE A 86 9.09 17.31 -17.40
CA ILE A 86 9.61 18.62 -17.83
C ILE A 86 10.42 18.45 -19.12
N TRP A 87 11.24 17.40 -19.20
CA TRP A 87 12.06 17.13 -20.37
C TRP A 87 11.23 16.81 -21.62
N THR A 88 10.12 16.06 -21.49
CA THR A 88 9.21 15.82 -22.61
C THR A 88 8.50 17.08 -23.12
N ARG A 89 8.18 18.04 -22.22
CA ARG A 89 7.61 19.35 -22.61
C ARG A 89 8.63 20.24 -23.33
N LEU A 90 9.89 20.22 -22.89
CA LEU A 90 10.96 20.98 -23.56
C LEU A 90 11.28 20.37 -24.94
N LYS A 91 11.30 19.04 -25.06
CA LYS A 91 11.57 18.36 -26.33
C LYS A 91 10.49 18.65 -27.39
N SER A 92 9.22 18.79 -26.99
CA SER A 92 8.12 19.17 -27.89
C SER A 92 8.16 20.63 -28.35
N LEU A 93 8.93 21.49 -27.67
CA LEU A 93 9.14 22.89 -28.05
C LEU A 93 10.37 23.09 -28.95
N VAL A 94 11.35 22.18 -28.87
CA VAL A 94 12.58 22.23 -29.69
C VAL A 94 12.42 21.54 -31.06
N MET A 95 11.40 20.68 -31.22
CA MET A 95 11.07 20.02 -32.50
C MET A 95 9.95 20.72 -33.28
N LYS A 96 9.77 22.03 -33.09
CA LYS A 96 8.87 22.88 -33.86
C LYS A 96 9.69 24.01 -34.49
#